data_AF-A0A970UWY6-F1
#
_entry.id   AF-A0A970UWY6-F1
#
_cell.length_a   1.000
_cell.length_b   1.000
_cell.length_c   1.000
_cell.angle_alpha   90.00
_cell.angle_beta   90.00
_cell.angle_gamma   90.00
#
_symmetry.space_group_name_H-M   'P 1'
#
loop_
_entity.id
_entity.type
_entity.pdbx_description
1 polymer ?
#
loop_
_entity_poly.entity_id
_entity_poly.type
_entity_poly.pdbx_seq_one_letter_code
_entity_poly.pdbx_strand_id
1 'polypeptide(L)'
;MKIKTIPTLLLAFFIAVSCGTSKKSTAEKAPYTVTMNKIIDSYPEITGFEKRAIFLSKLKASEESNMKIEIIPGRDLLVDCNMYGIDGEMTERILEKNGNPFYFFNSRGEVFSTKMACPDDTKEVRFVSGESIMADYRSDMPLVVYTSQFFEVKYSLWKGSEKMSVRDNNNGTLATSEAMESVKNFPLKDGFERHIVFLPPLDNEEEINRKVELIPGKNMKVECSNYRLDGKLETEQVTGFGYDFWVFNTDESLVLKDEKCKKVRRQERSIEGERQMISYNSRLPIVIYAPKGIEFHYKIWETNGKLY
;
A
#
# COMPACT_ATOMS: atom_id res chain seq x y z
N MET A 1 -61.51 -15.51 -72.66
CA MET A 1 -60.88 -15.97 -71.40
C MET A 1 -59.76 -16.95 -71.73
N LYS A 2 -58.51 -16.48 -71.70
CA LYS A 2 -57.30 -17.31 -71.78
C LYS A 2 -56.45 -16.91 -70.57
N ILE A 3 -56.40 -17.78 -69.57
CA ILE A 3 -55.64 -17.56 -68.34
C ILE A 3 -54.23 -18.10 -68.59
N LYS A 4 -53.24 -17.19 -68.64
CA LYS A 4 -51.81 -17.50 -68.70
C LYS A 4 -51.36 -17.98 -67.32
N THR A 5 -50.76 -19.16 -67.27
CA THR A 5 -50.00 -19.66 -66.13
C THR A 5 -48.67 -18.92 -66.03
N ILE A 6 -48.43 -18.28 -64.88
CA ILE A 6 -47.17 -17.65 -64.50
C ILE A 6 -46.44 -18.66 -63.61
N PRO A 7 -45.16 -19.01 -63.87
CA PRO A 7 -44.40 -19.86 -62.96
C PRO A 7 -43.93 -19.01 -61.77
N THR A 8 -44.30 -19.44 -60.57
CA THR A 8 -43.83 -18.88 -59.30
C THR A 8 -42.34 -19.21 -59.13
N LEU A 9 -41.51 -18.18 -59.27
CA LEU A 9 -40.09 -18.22 -58.95
C LEU A 9 -39.93 -18.32 -57.42
N LEU A 10 -39.62 -19.51 -56.92
CA LEU A 10 -39.29 -19.74 -55.52
C LEU A 10 -37.87 -19.19 -55.27
N LEU A 11 -37.80 -17.93 -54.84
CA LEU A 11 -36.55 -17.31 -54.40
C LEU A 11 -36.20 -17.90 -53.02
N ALA A 12 -35.32 -18.89 -52.99
CA ALA A 12 -34.75 -19.40 -51.75
C ALA A 12 -33.89 -18.30 -51.10
N PHE A 13 -34.44 -17.63 -50.09
CA PHE A 13 -33.68 -16.74 -49.22
C PHE A 13 -32.72 -17.59 -48.37
N PHE A 14 -31.48 -17.75 -48.82
CA PHE A 14 -30.40 -18.21 -47.97
C PHE A 14 -30.09 -17.09 -46.95
N ILE A 15 -30.71 -17.16 -45.79
CA ILE A 15 -30.24 -16.43 -44.61
C ILE A 15 -28.94 -17.12 -44.19
N ALA A 16 -27.82 -16.60 -44.64
CA ALA A 16 -26.53 -16.92 -44.05
C ALA A 16 -26.54 -16.40 -42.60
N VAL A 17 -26.89 -17.28 -41.66
CA VAL A 17 -26.61 -17.08 -40.24
C VAL A 17 -25.10 -17.09 -40.11
N SER A 18 -24.49 -15.91 -40.25
CA SER A 18 -23.11 -15.69 -39.88
C SER A 18 -23.05 -15.84 -38.36
N CYS A 19 -22.61 -17.01 -37.91
CA CYS A 19 -22.32 -17.29 -36.52
C CYS A 19 -21.11 -16.44 -36.14
N GLY A 20 -21.37 -15.17 -35.82
CA GLY A 20 -20.41 -14.27 -35.23
C GLY A 20 -20.06 -14.81 -33.86
N THR A 21 -18.97 -15.59 -33.81
CA THR A 21 -18.34 -15.99 -32.57
C THR A 21 -17.94 -14.72 -31.84
N SER A 22 -18.76 -14.29 -30.88
CA SER A 22 -18.33 -13.32 -29.89
C SER A 22 -17.16 -13.96 -29.18
N LYS A 23 -15.94 -13.54 -29.52
CA LYS A 23 -14.75 -13.83 -28.73
C LYS A 23 -15.07 -13.31 -27.32
N LYS A 24 -15.42 -14.23 -26.43
CA LYS A 24 -15.25 -14.01 -25.00
C LYS A 24 -13.82 -13.56 -24.85
N SER A 25 -13.65 -12.30 -24.44
CA SER A 25 -12.42 -11.81 -23.85
C SER A 25 -12.10 -12.76 -22.70
N THR A 26 -11.33 -13.80 -22.97
CA THR A 26 -10.55 -14.49 -21.97
C THR A 26 -9.66 -13.42 -21.37
N ALA A 27 -9.93 -13.06 -20.11
CA ALA A 27 -8.96 -12.37 -19.28
C ALA A 27 -7.61 -13.06 -19.53
N GLU A 28 -6.68 -12.30 -20.10
CA GLU A 28 -5.36 -12.75 -20.47
C GLU A 28 -4.65 -13.11 -19.15
N LYS A 29 -4.71 -14.38 -18.75
CA LYS A 29 -3.92 -14.88 -17.63
C LYS A 29 -2.47 -14.67 -18.02
N ALA A 30 -1.80 -13.71 -17.37
CA ALA A 30 -0.40 -13.43 -17.59
C ALA A 30 0.41 -14.74 -17.57
N PRO A 31 1.33 -14.97 -18.53
CA PRO A 31 2.02 -16.24 -18.64
C PRO A 31 3.02 -16.35 -17.48
N TYR A 32 2.65 -17.09 -16.45
CA TYR A 32 3.56 -17.43 -15.36
C TYR A 32 4.75 -18.18 -15.95
N THR A 33 5.95 -17.62 -15.79
CA THR A 33 7.16 -18.30 -16.27
C THR A 33 7.37 -19.57 -15.45
N VAL A 34 7.96 -20.60 -16.06
CA VAL A 34 8.36 -21.83 -15.34
C VAL A 34 9.19 -21.51 -14.10
N THR A 35 9.99 -20.44 -14.14
CA THR A 35 10.78 -19.94 -13.01
C THR A 35 9.91 -19.46 -11.85
N MET A 36 8.83 -18.71 -12.13
CA MET A 36 7.94 -18.22 -11.07
C MET A 36 7.15 -19.34 -10.39
N ASN A 37 6.73 -20.37 -11.12
CA ASN A 37 6.07 -21.53 -10.53
C ASN A 37 7.04 -22.27 -9.57
N LYS A 38 8.30 -22.48 -10.00
CA LYS A 38 9.34 -23.07 -9.12
C LYS A 38 9.56 -22.25 -7.85
N ILE A 39 9.45 -20.93 -7.93
CA ILE A 39 9.54 -20.06 -6.75
C ILE A 39 8.38 -20.33 -5.80
N ILE A 40 7.14 -20.39 -6.29
CA ILE A 40 5.94 -20.68 -5.47
C ILE A 40 6.01 -22.07 -4.83
N ASP A 41 6.49 -23.06 -5.58
CA ASP A 41 6.68 -24.43 -5.10
C ASP A 41 7.74 -24.52 -3.99
N SER A 42 8.63 -23.52 -3.88
CA SER A 42 9.60 -23.45 -2.80
C SER A 42 9.02 -23.02 -1.46
N TYR A 43 7.83 -22.39 -1.46
CA TYR A 43 7.14 -21.98 -0.23
C TYR A 43 6.33 -23.15 0.35
N PRO A 44 6.44 -23.42 1.66
CA PRO A 44 5.83 -24.60 2.29
C PRO A 44 4.30 -24.50 2.33
N GLU A 45 3.62 -25.64 2.37
CA GLU A 45 2.21 -25.64 2.78
C GLU A 45 2.13 -25.49 4.30
N ILE A 46 1.21 -24.66 4.78
CA ILE A 46 1.00 -24.41 6.20
C ILE A 46 -0.40 -24.89 6.56
N THR A 47 -0.51 -25.83 7.49
CA THR A 47 -1.81 -26.40 7.89
C THR A 47 -2.77 -25.30 8.35
N GLY A 48 -3.96 -25.25 7.74
CA GLY A 48 -4.99 -24.26 8.04
C GLY A 48 -4.87 -22.93 7.26
N PHE A 49 -3.86 -22.79 6.42
CA PHE A 49 -3.64 -21.62 5.58
C PHE A 49 -3.57 -22.00 4.11
N GLU A 50 -4.13 -21.13 3.27
CA GLU A 50 -4.04 -21.21 1.83
C GLU A 50 -2.95 -20.27 1.34
N LYS A 51 -2.07 -20.82 0.49
CA LYS A 51 -1.03 -20.08 -0.20
C LYS A 51 -1.59 -19.43 -1.47
N ARG A 52 -1.57 -18.10 -1.53
CA ARG A 52 -1.93 -17.29 -2.71
C ARG A 52 -0.69 -16.61 -3.26
N ALA A 53 -0.63 -16.41 -4.57
CA ALA A 53 0.47 -15.70 -5.23
C ALA A 53 -0.06 -14.55 -6.07
N ILE A 54 0.44 -13.34 -5.81
CA ILE A 54 0.14 -12.15 -6.59
C ILE A 54 1.26 -11.95 -7.61
N PHE A 55 0.86 -11.74 -8.87
CA PHE A 55 1.78 -11.50 -9.98
C PHE A 55 1.55 -10.12 -10.55
N LEU A 56 2.62 -9.35 -10.58
CA LEU A 56 2.59 -7.97 -11.02
C LEU A 56 3.11 -7.85 -12.46
N SER A 57 2.54 -6.91 -13.21
CA SER A 57 2.97 -6.64 -14.57
C SER A 57 4.41 -6.12 -14.59
N LYS A 58 5.17 -6.53 -15.60
CA LYS A 58 6.56 -6.09 -15.72
C LYS A 58 6.67 -4.59 -15.97
N LEU A 59 7.41 -3.89 -15.12
CA LEU A 59 7.74 -2.48 -15.26
C LEU A 59 9.26 -2.29 -15.37
N LYS A 60 9.71 -1.07 -15.70
CA LYS A 60 11.13 -0.72 -15.59
C LYS A 60 11.51 -0.55 -14.12
N ALA A 61 12.76 -0.83 -13.76
CA ALA A 61 13.23 -0.72 -12.37
C ALA A 61 12.99 0.69 -11.76
N SER A 62 13.09 1.75 -12.55
CA SER A 62 12.81 3.13 -12.09
C SER A 62 11.33 3.41 -11.84
N GLU A 63 10.43 2.68 -12.51
CA GLU A 63 8.99 2.79 -12.31
C GLU A 63 8.58 1.93 -11.11
N GLU A 64 9.13 0.72 -10.98
CA GLU A 64 8.91 -0.16 -9.82
C GLU A 64 9.31 0.51 -8.51
N SER A 65 10.45 1.20 -8.47
CA SER A 65 10.90 1.90 -7.26
C SER A 65 9.98 3.05 -6.82
N ASN A 66 9.07 3.49 -7.71
CA ASN A 66 8.06 4.48 -7.41
C ASN A 66 6.64 3.89 -7.31
N MET A 67 6.54 2.57 -7.19
CA MET A 67 5.29 1.85 -7.00
C MET A 67 5.36 1.01 -5.73
N LYS A 68 4.22 0.88 -5.06
CA LYS A 68 4.01 -0.05 -3.95
C LYS A 68 2.74 -0.85 -4.19
N ILE A 69 2.63 -1.97 -3.50
CA ILE A 69 1.42 -2.79 -3.45
C ILE A 69 0.94 -2.82 -2.00
N GLU A 70 -0.35 -2.61 -1.81
CA GLU A 70 -1.01 -2.88 -0.54
C GLU A 70 -1.71 -4.22 -0.63
N ILE A 71 -1.34 -5.15 0.24
CA ILE A 71 -1.92 -6.49 0.31
C ILE A 71 -3.00 -6.45 1.38
N ILE A 72 -4.25 -6.76 0.99
CA ILE A 72 -5.44 -6.53 1.81
C ILE A 72 -6.18 -7.87 1.97
N PRO A 73 -5.99 -8.57 3.10
CA PRO A 73 -6.78 -9.74 3.42
C PRO A 73 -8.20 -9.31 3.83
N GLY A 74 -9.20 -10.11 3.48
CA GLY A 74 -10.58 -9.82 3.86
C GLY A 74 -11.56 -10.84 3.33
N ARG A 75 -12.86 -10.56 3.45
CA ARG A 75 -13.91 -11.36 2.84
C ARG A 75 -15.16 -10.53 2.65
N ASP A 76 -15.99 -10.93 1.70
CA ASP A 76 -17.28 -10.29 1.47
C ASP A 76 -18.27 -10.68 2.58
N LEU A 77 -18.86 -9.68 3.24
CA LEU A 77 -19.86 -9.83 4.29
C LEU A 77 -21.09 -8.97 4.00
N LEU A 78 -22.26 -9.46 4.38
CA LEU A 78 -23.51 -8.69 4.36
C LEU A 78 -23.56 -7.78 5.59
N VAL A 79 -23.39 -6.48 5.39
CA VAL A 79 -23.20 -5.48 6.45
C VAL A 79 -24.12 -4.28 6.27
N ASP A 80 -24.44 -3.60 7.37
CA ASP A 80 -25.25 -2.38 7.38
C ASP A 80 -24.38 -1.12 7.14
N CYS A 81 -24.82 0.06 7.58
CA CYS A 81 -24.11 1.33 7.42
C CYS A 81 -22.83 1.48 8.29
N ASN A 82 -22.60 0.59 9.26
CA ASN A 82 -21.45 0.69 10.15
C ASN A 82 -20.13 0.45 9.42
N MET A 83 -19.03 0.85 10.06
CA MET A 83 -17.69 0.47 9.61
C MET A 83 -17.35 -0.87 10.23
N TYR A 84 -16.82 -1.79 9.42
CA TYR A 84 -16.47 -3.15 9.84
C TYR A 84 -14.98 -3.40 9.58
N GLY A 85 -14.37 -4.22 10.42
CA GLY A 85 -13.03 -4.75 10.21
C GLY A 85 -12.91 -6.16 10.76
N ILE A 86 -11.92 -6.90 10.28
CA ILE A 86 -11.58 -8.24 10.75
C ILE A 86 -10.37 -8.15 11.68
N ASP A 87 -10.43 -8.83 12.82
CA ASP A 87 -9.31 -8.97 13.74
C ASP A 87 -8.14 -9.69 13.07
N GLY A 88 -6.92 -9.46 13.54
CA GLY A 88 -5.76 -10.21 13.08
C GLY A 88 -4.60 -9.32 12.70
N GLU A 89 -3.48 -9.98 12.44
CA GLU A 89 -2.18 -9.35 12.23
C GLU A 89 -1.62 -9.72 10.86
N MET A 90 -1.18 -8.74 10.10
CA MET A 90 -0.50 -8.94 8.82
C MET A 90 1.00 -8.75 8.98
N THR A 91 1.76 -9.83 8.76
CA THR A 91 3.23 -9.82 8.95
C THR A 91 3.97 -10.16 7.68
N GLU A 92 5.09 -9.48 7.42
CA GLU A 92 6.10 -9.95 6.47
C GLU A 92 7.06 -10.90 7.19
N ARG A 93 7.36 -12.03 6.55
CA ARG A 93 8.29 -13.04 7.04
C ARG A 93 9.26 -13.44 5.94
N ILE A 94 10.46 -13.86 6.33
CA ILE A 94 11.50 -14.30 5.40
C ILE A 94 11.65 -15.82 5.48
N LEU A 95 11.64 -16.50 4.34
CA LEU A 95 11.97 -17.92 4.28
C LEU A 95 13.45 -18.14 4.59
N GLU A 96 13.75 -18.93 5.62
CA GLU A 96 15.12 -19.26 6.02
C GLU A 96 15.94 -19.92 4.89
N LYS A 97 15.27 -20.72 4.04
CA LYS A 97 15.92 -21.52 3.01
C LYS A 97 16.53 -20.69 1.87
N ASN A 98 15.86 -19.61 1.47
CA ASN A 98 16.24 -18.84 0.27
C ASN A 98 16.15 -17.31 0.44
N GLY A 99 15.74 -16.81 1.61
CA GLY A 99 15.63 -15.38 1.88
C GLY A 99 14.43 -14.70 1.22
N ASN A 100 13.50 -15.46 0.61
CA ASN A 100 12.36 -14.87 -0.06
C ASN A 100 11.28 -14.42 0.95
N PRO A 101 10.71 -13.21 0.79
CA PRO A 101 9.63 -12.74 1.65
C PRO A 101 8.30 -13.40 1.31
N PHE A 102 7.50 -13.66 2.33
CA PHE A 102 6.08 -13.97 2.23
C PHE A 102 5.30 -13.17 3.26
N TYR A 103 4.02 -12.98 2.99
CA TYR A 103 3.11 -12.28 3.87
C TYR A 103 2.17 -13.26 4.54
N PHE A 104 1.90 -13.07 5.82
CA PHE A 104 1.13 -13.99 6.62
C PHE A 104 0.08 -13.22 7.42
N PHE A 105 -1.19 -13.46 7.12
CA PHE A 105 -2.31 -12.88 7.85
C PHE A 105 -2.82 -13.89 8.89
N ASN A 106 -2.61 -13.58 10.16
CA ASN A 106 -3.05 -14.40 11.28
C ASN A 106 -4.32 -13.81 11.89
N SER A 107 -5.46 -14.48 11.71
CA SER A 107 -6.76 -14.00 12.19
C SER A 107 -7.64 -15.15 12.66
N ARG A 108 -8.47 -14.88 13.67
CA ARG A 108 -9.54 -15.79 14.10
C ARG A 108 -10.85 -15.57 13.34
N GLY A 109 -10.90 -14.51 12.51
CA GLY A 109 -12.07 -14.12 11.73
C GLY A 109 -13.16 -13.47 12.57
N GLU A 110 -12.81 -12.94 13.75
CA GLU A 110 -13.68 -12.10 14.53
C GLU A 110 -13.86 -10.76 13.81
N VAL A 111 -15.11 -10.29 13.76
CA VAL A 111 -15.47 -9.05 13.07
C VAL A 111 -15.85 -8.04 14.12
N PHE A 112 -15.24 -6.86 14.06
CA PHE A 112 -15.61 -5.72 14.89
C PHE A 112 -16.31 -4.66 14.03
N SER A 113 -17.09 -3.80 14.68
CA SER A 113 -17.78 -2.71 14.01
C SER A 113 -17.98 -1.50 14.90
N THR A 114 -18.23 -0.36 14.26
CA THR A 114 -18.82 0.80 14.94
C THR A 114 -20.27 0.49 15.36
N LYS A 115 -20.82 1.30 16.28
CA LYS A 115 -22.18 1.12 16.82
C LYS A 115 -23.06 2.34 16.51
N MET A 116 -22.99 2.82 15.27
CA MET A 116 -23.86 3.88 14.78
C MET A 116 -25.26 3.33 14.51
N ALA A 117 -26.28 4.17 14.70
CA ALA A 117 -27.63 3.83 14.29
C ALA A 117 -27.72 3.87 12.76
N CYS A 118 -28.17 2.78 12.13
CA CYS A 118 -28.50 2.75 10.70
C CYS A 118 -29.99 3.02 10.55
N PRO A 119 -30.39 4.21 10.04
CA PRO A 119 -31.80 4.61 9.96
C PRO A 119 -32.64 3.66 9.11
N ASP A 120 -32.00 3.11 8.07
CA ASP A 120 -32.57 2.11 7.19
C ASP A 120 -31.86 0.78 7.49
N ASP A 121 -32.61 -0.31 7.74
CA ASP A 121 -32.06 -1.67 7.97
C ASP A 121 -31.55 -2.32 6.66
N THR A 122 -31.05 -1.48 5.75
CA THR A 122 -30.48 -1.89 4.48
C THR A 122 -29.11 -2.50 4.70
N LYS A 123 -28.90 -3.70 4.15
CA LYS A 123 -27.60 -4.38 4.16
C LYS A 123 -27.13 -4.63 2.75
N GLU A 124 -25.83 -4.52 2.56
CA GLU A 124 -25.16 -4.77 1.30
C GLU A 124 -23.92 -5.64 1.50
N VAL A 125 -23.54 -6.35 0.44
CA VAL A 125 -22.32 -7.15 0.44
C VAL A 125 -21.14 -6.20 0.25
N ARG A 126 -20.30 -6.05 1.27
CA ARG A 126 -19.04 -5.29 1.21
C ARG A 126 -17.86 -6.18 1.55
N PHE A 127 -16.73 -5.89 0.91
CA PHE A 127 -15.46 -6.50 1.27
C PHE A 127 -14.98 -5.90 2.59
N VAL A 128 -15.06 -6.69 3.67
CA VAL A 128 -14.54 -6.29 4.97
C VAL A 128 -13.10 -6.76 5.06
N SER A 129 -12.18 -5.82 5.29
CA SER A 129 -10.74 -6.09 5.36
C SER A 129 -10.25 -6.30 6.79
N GLY A 130 -9.17 -7.06 6.93
CA GLY A 130 -8.32 -7.05 8.11
C GLY A 130 -7.19 -6.04 7.98
N GLU A 131 -6.17 -6.15 8.85
CA GLU A 131 -4.94 -5.38 8.73
C GLU A 131 -4.28 -5.63 7.36
N SER A 132 -3.92 -4.55 6.66
CA SER A 132 -3.20 -4.60 5.39
C SER A 132 -1.73 -4.28 5.60
N ILE A 133 -0.89 -4.68 4.64
CA ILE A 133 0.54 -4.34 4.65
C ILE A 133 0.96 -3.72 3.31
N MET A 134 1.78 -2.67 3.40
CA MET A 134 2.41 -2.05 2.24
C MET A 134 3.73 -2.76 1.93
N ALA A 135 3.86 -3.25 0.71
CA ALA A 135 5.03 -3.92 0.20
C ALA A 135 5.58 -3.22 -1.04
N ASP A 136 6.86 -3.47 -1.34
CA ASP A 136 7.46 -2.95 -2.57
C ASP A 136 6.89 -3.65 -3.80
N TYR A 137 6.64 -2.86 -4.85
CA TYR A 137 6.23 -3.39 -6.14
C TYR A 137 7.40 -4.16 -6.77
N ARG A 138 7.19 -5.44 -7.07
CA ARG A 138 8.19 -6.27 -7.73
C ARG A 138 7.54 -7.17 -8.77
N SER A 139 7.96 -7.03 -10.02
CA SER A 139 7.48 -7.89 -11.12
C SER A 139 8.40 -9.08 -11.45
N ASP A 140 9.56 -9.16 -10.79
CA ASP A 140 10.54 -10.22 -10.99
C ASP A 140 10.22 -11.50 -10.21
N MET A 141 9.40 -11.41 -9.15
CA MET A 141 9.00 -12.54 -8.31
C MET A 141 7.54 -12.41 -7.83
N PRO A 142 6.76 -13.51 -7.73
CA PRO A 142 5.44 -13.48 -7.11
C PRO A 142 5.52 -13.08 -5.62
N LEU A 143 4.55 -12.28 -5.18
CA LEU A 143 4.33 -12.01 -3.76
C LEU A 143 3.44 -13.11 -3.20
N VAL A 144 3.98 -13.92 -2.29
CA VAL A 144 3.26 -15.04 -1.69
C VAL A 144 2.58 -14.59 -0.41
N VAL A 145 1.28 -14.86 -0.30
CA VAL A 145 0.43 -14.48 0.83
C VAL A 145 -0.25 -15.72 1.39
N TYR A 146 -0.16 -15.90 2.70
CA TYR A 146 -0.87 -16.94 3.43
C TYR A 146 -2.01 -16.33 4.23
N THR A 147 -3.20 -16.84 4.00
CA THR A 147 -4.40 -16.50 4.77
C THR A 147 -5.17 -17.77 5.09
N SER A 148 -5.99 -17.78 6.14
CA SER A 148 -6.91 -18.91 6.35
C SER A 148 -7.91 -19.03 5.19
N GLN A 149 -8.44 -20.24 4.97
CA GLN A 149 -9.31 -20.59 3.83
C GLN A 149 -10.59 -19.75 3.66
N PHE A 150 -10.99 -18.99 4.69
CA PHE A 150 -12.18 -18.15 4.66
C PHE A 150 -11.89 -16.69 4.27
N PHE A 151 -10.64 -16.35 3.99
CA PHE A 151 -10.22 -15.03 3.57
C PHE A 151 -9.76 -15.04 2.13
N GLU A 152 -10.19 -14.04 1.40
CA GLU A 152 -9.65 -13.64 0.12
C GLU A 152 -8.52 -12.63 0.34
N VAL A 153 -7.66 -12.50 -0.66
CA VAL A 153 -6.63 -11.46 -0.69
C VAL A 153 -6.93 -10.61 -1.92
N LYS A 154 -7.25 -9.34 -1.66
CA LYS A 154 -7.28 -8.31 -2.68
C LYS A 154 -6.02 -7.46 -2.56
N TYR A 155 -5.71 -6.69 -3.58
CA TYR A 155 -4.62 -5.73 -3.49
C TYR A 155 -4.92 -4.42 -4.21
N SER A 156 -4.22 -3.37 -3.79
CA SER A 156 -4.26 -2.04 -4.41
C SER A 156 -2.84 -1.64 -4.83
N LEU A 157 -2.74 -0.92 -5.96
CA LEU A 157 -1.46 -0.44 -6.48
C LEU A 157 -1.32 1.05 -6.18
N TRP A 158 -0.19 1.40 -5.60
CA TRP A 158 0.09 2.74 -5.10
C TRP A 158 1.24 3.37 -5.87
N LYS A 159 1.04 4.59 -6.35
CA LYS A 159 2.05 5.39 -7.05
C LYS A 159 2.60 6.46 -6.11
N GLY A 160 3.92 6.54 -6.02
CA GLY A 160 4.59 7.55 -5.20
C GLY A 160 4.73 8.90 -5.90
N SER A 161 4.67 9.97 -5.12
CA SER A 161 5.10 11.30 -5.53
C SER A 161 6.63 11.41 -5.58
N GLU A 162 7.14 12.56 -6.01
CA GLU A 162 8.53 12.92 -5.73
C GLU A 162 8.79 12.98 -4.23
N LYS A 163 10.05 12.72 -3.83
CA LYS A 163 10.48 12.83 -2.44
C LYS A 163 10.61 14.32 -2.07
N MET A 164 9.88 14.75 -1.04
CA MET A 164 9.84 16.13 -0.57
C MET A 164 10.60 16.25 0.76
N SER A 165 11.38 17.31 0.94
CA SER A 165 12.04 17.60 2.22
C SER A 165 11.09 18.37 3.15
N VAL A 166 11.11 18.02 4.42
CA VAL A 166 10.44 18.79 5.48
C VAL A 166 11.32 19.99 5.79
N ARG A 167 10.80 21.21 5.60
CA ARG A 167 11.50 22.46 5.94
C ARG A 167 10.90 23.04 7.21
N ASP A 168 11.75 23.50 8.10
CA ASP A 168 11.35 23.92 9.45
C ASP A 168 10.45 25.17 9.49
N ASN A 169 10.29 25.90 8.39
CA ASN A 169 9.50 27.14 8.34
C ASN A 169 8.66 27.25 7.06
N ASN A 170 7.34 27.35 7.25
CA ASN A 170 6.29 27.76 6.30
C ASN A 170 6.00 26.84 5.10
N ASN A 171 5.29 25.75 5.37
CA ASN A 171 4.34 25.13 4.41
C ASN A 171 2.98 25.89 4.35
N GLY A 172 2.98 27.19 4.66
CA GLY A 172 1.79 28.01 5.00
C GLY A 172 0.74 28.21 3.89
N THR A 173 0.85 27.51 2.76
CA THR A 173 -0.15 27.54 1.68
C THR A 173 -0.91 26.22 1.54
N LEU A 174 -0.49 25.15 2.23
CA LEU A 174 -1.10 23.83 2.12
C LEU A 174 -1.88 23.42 3.37
N ALA A 175 -1.83 24.20 4.45
CA ALA A 175 -2.43 23.83 5.73
C ALA A 175 -3.87 24.35 5.88
N THR A 176 -4.76 23.55 6.47
CA THR A 176 -6.02 24.06 7.01
C THR A 176 -5.77 24.95 8.24
N SER A 177 -6.67 25.89 8.52
CA SER A 177 -6.57 26.74 9.73
C SER A 177 -6.56 25.91 11.02
N GLU A 178 -7.34 24.83 11.04
CA GLU A 178 -7.38 23.86 12.13
C GLU A 178 -6.01 23.19 12.35
N ALA A 179 -5.39 22.70 11.28
CA ALA A 179 -4.07 22.08 11.37
C ALA A 179 -3.03 23.08 11.91
N MET A 180 -3.05 24.34 11.44
CA MET A 180 -2.12 25.37 11.92
C MET A 180 -2.33 25.69 13.39
N GLU A 181 -3.58 25.82 13.84
CA GLU A 181 -3.89 26.14 15.23
C GLU A 181 -3.50 25.00 16.18
N SER A 182 -3.69 23.74 15.76
CA SER A 182 -3.41 22.56 16.60
C SER A 182 -1.93 22.37 16.94
N VAL A 183 -0.99 22.97 16.18
CA VAL A 183 0.47 22.90 16.44
C VAL A 183 0.81 23.30 17.89
N LYS A 184 0.07 24.24 18.49
CA LYS A 184 0.29 24.69 19.88
C LYS A 184 0.07 23.59 20.92
N ASN A 185 -0.68 22.54 20.57
CA ASN A 185 -1.02 21.43 21.46
C ASN A 185 0.09 20.36 21.50
N PHE A 186 1.01 20.36 20.53
CA PHE A 186 2.10 19.39 20.48
C PHE A 186 3.26 19.85 21.40
N PRO A 187 3.81 18.94 22.24
CA PRO A 187 4.82 19.30 23.23
C PRO A 187 6.14 19.76 22.60
N LEU A 188 6.98 20.46 23.35
CA LEU A 188 8.40 20.53 23.01
C LEU A 188 9.11 19.35 23.66
N LYS A 189 10.16 18.82 23.02
CA LYS A 189 10.91 17.66 23.50
C LYS A 189 12.39 18.02 23.58
N ASP A 190 12.92 18.07 24.80
CA ASP A 190 14.30 18.49 25.04
C ASP A 190 15.29 17.56 24.33
N GLY A 191 16.27 18.15 23.64
CA GLY A 191 17.25 17.42 22.84
C GLY A 191 16.78 16.99 21.45
N PHE A 192 15.53 17.29 21.07
CA PHE A 192 14.98 17.00 19.76
C PHE A 192 14.63 18.29 19.00
N GLU A 193 14.84 18.26 17.69
CA GLU A 193 14.33 19.24 16.73
C GLU A 193 12.93 18.80 16.28
N ARG A 194 12.01 19.77 16.17
CA ARG A 194 10.61 19.54 15.78
C ARG A 194 10.42 19.91 14.31
N HIS A 195 10.03 18.93 13.51
CA HIS A 195 9.66 19.08 12.11
C HIS A 195 8.14 18.97 11.95
N ILE A 196 7.56 19.83 11.12
CA ILE A 196 6.11 19.91 10.91
C ILE A 196 5.81 19.81 9.42
N VAL A 197 4.94 18.89 9.04
CA VAL A 197 4.41 18.78 7.68
C VAL A 197 2.92 19.08 7.69
N PHE A 198 2.53 20.04 6.85
CA PHE A 198 1.14 20.28 6.51
C PHE A 198 0.84 19.68 5.15
N LEU A 199 -0.24 18.90 5.09
CA LEU A 199 -0.71 18.26 3.87
C LEU A 199 -1.81 19.12 3.21
N PRO A 200 -1.85 19.22 1.88
CA PRO A 200 -2.94 19.86 1.15
C PRO A 200 -4.33 19.40 1.63
N PRO A 201 -5.33 20.28 1.75
CA PRO A 201 -6.68 19.86 2.12
C PRO A 201 -7.31 19.03 1.01
N LEU A 202 -7.90 17.90 1.37
CA LEU A 202 -8.62 17.00 0.47
C LEU A 202 -9.96 16.60 1.08
N ASP A 203 -10.90 16.14 0.26
CA ASP A 203 -12.11 15.50 0.76
C ASP A 203 -11.82 14.07 1.25
N ASN A 204 -12.78 13.47 1.98
CA ASN A 204 -12.58 12.16 2.58
C ASN A 204 -12.38 11.05 1.54
N GLU A 205 -13.02 11.14 0.37
CA GLU A 205 -12.92 10.12 -0.69
C GLU A 205 -11.52 10.15 -1.34
N GLU A 206 -10.92 11.32 -1.37
CA GLU A 206 -9.56 11.57 -1.83
C GLU A 206 -8.49 11.26 -0.78
N GLU A 207 -8.77 11.48 0.51
CA GLU A 207 -7.83 11.16 1.61
C GLU A 207 -7.64 9.66 1.79
N ILE A 208 -8.71 8.85 1.72
CA ILE A 208 -8.61 7.37 1.87
C ILE A 208 -7.75 6.71 0.78
N ASN A 209 -7.62 7.37 -0.37
CA ASN A 209 -6.81 6.93 -1.50
C ASN A 209 -5.38 7.46 -1.43
N ARG A 210 -4.99 8.07 -0.30
CA ARG A 210 -3.64 8.61 -0.07
C ARG A 210 -3.04 8.12 1.24
N LYS A 211 -1.72 7.96 1.22
CA LYS A 211 -0.89 7.68 2.39
C LYS A 211 0.35 8.55 2.37
N VAL A 212 0.98 8.74 3.51
CA VAL A 212 2.23 9.48 3.64
C VAL A 212 3.31 8.53 4.15
N GLU A 213 4.45 8.47 3.46
CA GLU A 213 5.63 7.74 3.91
C GLU A 213 6.62 8.75 4.50
N LEU A 214 6.90 8.61 5.80
CA LEU A 214 7.90 9.40 6.52
C LEU A 214 9.27 8.74 6.37
N ILE A 215 10.28 9.55 6.02
CA ILE A 215 11.61 9.08 5.66
C ILE A 215 12.65 9.91 6.44
N PRO A 216 13.06 9.47 7.65
CA PRO A 216 14.19 10.08 8.35
C PRO A 216 15.48 9.85 7.57
N GLY A 217 16.42 10.77 7.67
CA GLY A 217 17.75 10.57 7.13
C GLY A 217 18.78 11.58 7.62
N LYS A 218 20.04 11.32 7.31
CA LYS A 218 21.15 12.21 7.63
C LYS A 218 22.16 12.23 6.50
N ASN A 219 22.67 13.41 6.16
CA ASN A 219 23.81 13.53 5.25
C ASN A 219 25.09 13.13 6.00
N MET A 220 25.77 12.09 5.49
CA MET A 220 26.97 11.53 6.09
C MET A 220 28.01 11.18 5.03
N LYS A 221 29.30 11.29 5.40
CA LYS A 221 30.42 10.80 4.59
C LYS A 221 30.61 9.31 4.77
N VAL A 222 30.13 8.53 3.80
CA VAL A 222 30.19 7.07 3.83
C VAL A 222 30.98 6.50 2.65
N GLU A 223 31.49 5.28 2.80
CA GLU A 223 32.24 4.57 1.76
C GLU A 223 31.33 3.98 0.66
N CYS A 224 30.06 3.72 0.97
CA CYS A 224 29.05 3.19 0.04
C CYS A 224 27.63 3.61 0.46
N SER A 225 26.64 3.53 -0.43
CA SER A 225 25.20 3.80 -0.14
C SER A 225 24.46 2.64 0.52
N ASN A 226 25.18 1.58 0.89
CA ASN A 226 24.58 0.36 1.39
C ASN A 226 24.29 0.40 2.90
N TYR A 227 24.37 1.58 3.50
CA TYR A 227 24.03 1.79 4.90
C TYR A 227 22.57 2.22 5.04
N ARG A 228 21.97 1.86 6.16
CA ARG A 228 20.74 2.42 6.71
C ARG A 228 21.11 3.08 8.05
N LEU A 229 20.50 4.22 8.32
CA LEU A 229 20.61 4.85 9.63
C LEU A 229 19.81 3.99 10.61
N ASP A 230 20.46 3.52 11.68
CA ASP A 230 19.75 2.79 12.71
C ASP A 230 18.82 3.71 13.50
N GLY A 231 17.78 3.14 14.06
CA GLY A 231 16.76 3.88 14.78
C GLY A 231 15.36 3.53 14.34
N LYS A 232 14.40 3.90 15.20
CA LYS A 232 12.98 3.60 15.05
C LYS A 232 12.17 4.87 15.09
N LEU A 233 11.12 4.92 14.27
CA LEU A 233 10.10 5.95 14.33
C LEU A 233 8.96 5.45 15.21
N GLU A 234 8.85 5.99 16.42
CA GLU A 234 7.84 5.61 17.40
C GLU A 234 6.66 6.57 17.34
N THR A 235 5.44 6.04 17.49
CA THR A 235 4.22 6.85 17.55
C THR A 235 3.87 7.11 19.01
N GLU A 236 3.78 8.38 19.38
CA GLU A 236 3.33 8.86 20.69
C GLU A 236 2.04 9.68 20.52
N GLN A 237 1.30 9.92 21.60
CA GLN A 237 0.04 10.67 21.58
C GLN A 237 0.06 11.90 22.47
N VAL A 238 -0.46 13.01 21.97
CA VAL A 238 -0.68 14.22 22.75
C VAL A 238 -1.75 13.93 23.81
N THR A 239 -1.35 13.98 25.09
CA THR A 239 -2.24 13.74 26.22
C THR A 239 -3.43 14.71 26.21
N GLY A 240 -4.64 14.17 26.33
CA GLY A 240 -5.89 14.94 26.35
C GLY A 240 -6.50 15.24 24.98
N PHE A 241 -5.71 15.19 23.90
CA PHE A 241 -6.18 15.40 22.53
C PHE A 241 -6.24 14.11 21.70
N GLY A 242 -5.35 13.15 22.00
CA GLY A 242 -5.23 11.90 21.24
C GLY A 242 -4.61 12.09 19.85
N TYR A 243 -3.96 13.22 19.58
CA TYR A 243 -3.24 13.45 18.33
C TYR A 243 -1.94 12.66 18.32
N ASP A 244 -1.73 11.86 17.27
CA ASP A 244 -0.46 11.16 17.08
C ASP A 244 0.65 12.13 16.69
N PHE A 245 1.86 11.88 17.19
CA PHE A 245 3.09 12.47 16.72
C PHE A 245 4.20 11.41 16.71
N TRP A 246 5.27 11.67 15.96
CA TRP A 246 6.32 10.69 15.75
C TRP A 246 7.64 11.13 16.37
N VAL A 247 8.34 10.19 16.99
CA VAL A 247 9.67 10.42 17.56
C VAL A 247 10.65 9.44 16.93
N PHE A 248 11.65 9.98 16.23
CA PHE A 248 12.71 9.18 15.66
C PHE A 248 13.86 9.08 16.65
N ASN A 249 14.02 7.91 17.26
CA ASN A 249 15.10 7.62 18.19
C ASN A 249 16.24 6.93 17.43
N THR A 250 17.42 7.55 17.43
CA THR A 250 18.63 7.05 16.77
C THR A 250 19.87 7.42 17.59
N ASP A 251 20.85 6.54 17.62
CA ASP A 251 22.22 6.82 18.10
C ASP A 251 23.17 7.20 16.95
N GLU A 252 22.62 7.38 15.75
CA GLU A 252 23.30 7.65 14.49
C GLU A 252 24.23 6.54 13.99
N SER A 253 24.11 5.34 14.55
CA SER A 253 24.83 4.17 14.04
C SER A 253 24.31 3.76 12.66
N LEU A 254 25.17 3.06 11.91
CA LEU A 254 24.88 2.62 10.55
C LEU A 254 24.79 1.09 10.50
N VAL A 255 23.70 0.59 9.94
CA VAL A 255 23.49 -0.84 9.67
C VAL A 255 23.69 -1.10 8.19
N LEU A 256 24.45 -2.15 7.86
CA LEU A 256 24.58 -2.60 6.47
C LEU A 256 23.26 -3.21 5.99
N LYS A 257 22.76 -2.77 4.84
CA LYS A 257 21.58 -3.34 4.18
C LYS A 257 21.88 -4.69 3.54
N ASP A 258 23.12 -4.88 3.07
CA ASP A 258 23.64 -6.16 2.60
C ASP A 258 25.15 -6.30 2.92
N GLU A 259 25.70 -7.50 2.80
CA GLU A 259 27.13 -7.77 3.10
C GLU A 259 28.12 -7.15 2.09
N LYS A 260 27.65 -6.48 1.03
CA LYS A 260 28.47 -6.04 -0.11
C LYS A 260 28.69 -4.53 -0.11
N CYS A 261 29.56 -4.04 0.77
CA CYS A 261 30.15 -2.70 0.62
C CYS A 261 31.51 -2.79 -0.07
N LYS A 262 31.57 -2.57 -1.39
CA LYS A 262 32.84 -2.34 -2.08
C LYS A 262 33.37 -0.99 -1.59
N LYS A 263 34.48 -1.00 -0.85
CA LYS A 263 35.09 0.22 -0.29
C LYS A 263 35.49 1.16 -1.42
N VAL A 264 34.70 2.20 -1.63
CA VAL A 264 35.04 3.35 -2.49
C VAL A 264 35.50 4.50 -1.59
N ARG A 265 36.17 5.49 -2.16
CA ARG A 265 36.45 6.78 -1.50
C ARG A 265 35.17 7.33 -0.87
N ARG A 266 35.28 7.82 0.38
CA ARG A 266 34.15 8.42 1.11
C ARG A 266 33.52 9.57 0.33
N GLN A 267 32.19 9.55 0.25
CA GLN A 267 31.37 10.56 -0.42
C GLN A 267 30.24 10.98 0.52
N GLU A 268 29.84 12.24 0.44
CA GLU A 268 28.64 12.72 1.11
C GLU A 268 27.42 12.03 0.50
N ARG A 269 26.60 11.37 1.32
CA ARG A 269 25.37 10.71 0.89
C ARG A 269 24.29 10.90 1.94
N SER A 270 23.04 11.02 1.49
CA SER A 270 21.88 10.95 2.37
C SER A 270 21.64 9.49 2.75
N ILE A 271 21.78 9.17 4.03
CA ILE A 271 21.52 7.85 4.60
C ILE A 271 20.15 7.88 5.25
N GLU A 272 19.23 7.12 4.70
CA GLU A 272 17.85 7.02 5.19
C GLU A 272 17.76 5.99 6.33
N GLY A 273 16.86 6.27 7.28
CA GLY A 273 16.51 5.38 8.38
C GLY A 273 15.32 4.47 8.07
N GLU A 274 14.74 3.91 9.12
CA GLU A 274 13.46 3.18 9.02
C GLU A 274 12.34 4.12 8.57
N ARG A 275 11.54 3.67 7.60
CA ARG A 275 10.44 4.45 7.02
C ARG A 275 9.13 4.02 7.65
N GLN A 276 8.19 4.94 7.80
CA GLN A 276 6.86 4.62 8.32
C GLN A 276 5.79 5.13 7.37
N MET A 277 4.84 4.26 7.02
CA MET A 277 3.65 4.65 6.29
C MET A 277 2.54 5.04 7.26
N ILE A 278 1.91 6.19 7.05
CA ILE A 278 0.79 6.68 7.84
C ILE A 278 -0.36 7.09 6.92
N SER A 279 -1.57 7.14 7.48
CA SER A 279 -2.75 7.63 6.77
C SER A 279 -2.61 9.10 6.40
N TYR A 280 -3.18 9.49 5.27
CA TYR A 280 -3.28 10.90 4.91
C TYR A 280 -4.38 11.57 5.75
N ASN A 281 -4.06 12.69 6.40
CA ASN A 281 -5.02 13.51 7.12
C ASN A 281 -4.58 14.98 7.06
N SER A 282 -5.30 15.79 6.29
CA SER A 282 -5.00 17.21 6.10
C SER A 282 -5.54 18.14 7.20
N ARG A 283 -6.31 17.59 8.15
CA ARG A 283 -6.89 18.34 9.28
C ARG A 283 -5.93 18.45 10.46
N LEU A 284 -4.90 17.59 10.52
CA LEU A 284 -3.86 17.63 11.55
C LEU A 284 -2.47 17.77 10.91
N PRO A 285 -1.56 18.52 11.53
CA PRO A 285 -0.16 18.52 11.12
C PRO A 285 0.48 17.17 11.45
N ILE A 286 1.38 16.72 10.59
CA ILE A 286 2.30 15.64 10.94
C ILE A 286 3.46 16.27 11.70
N VAL A 287 3.57 15.96 13.00
CA VAL A 287 4.63 16.49 13.87
C VAL A 287 5.63 15.39 14.18
N ILE A 288 6.90 15.65 13.90
CA ILE A 288 7.98 14.68 14.01
C ILE A 288 9.11 15.29 14.84
N TYR A 289 9.64 14.54 15.80
CA TYR A 289 10.77 14.92 16.62
C TYR A 289 11.96 14.03 16.28
N ALA A 290 13.14 14.60 16.06
CA ALA A 290 14.38 13.83 15.96
C ALA A 290 15.57 14.54 16.60
N PRO A 291 16.64 13.81 16.93
CA PRO A 291 17.90 14.40 17.36
C PRO A 291 18.42 15.43 16.36
N LYS A 292 19.21 16.38 16.87
CA LYS A 292 19.77 17.47 16.08
C LYS A 292 20.51 16.99 14.83
N GLY A 293 20.17 17.55 13.67
CA GLY A 293 20.83 17.26 12.40
C GLY A 293 20.32 16.01 11.69
N ILE A 294 19.20 15.42 12.16
CA ILE A 294 18.38 14.51 11.37
C ILE A 294 17.45 15.34 10.46
N GLU A 295 17.40 14.98 9.19
CA GLU A 295 16.50 15.57 8.21
C GLU A 295 15.32 14.63 7.96
N PHE A 296 14.14 15.19 7.71
CA PHE A 296 12.99 14.40 7.25
C PHE A 296 12.67 14.68 5.80
N HIS A 297 12.34 13.60 5.12
CA HIS A 297 11.65 13.64 3.85
C HIS A 297 10.31 12.92 3.98
N TYR A 298 9.41 13.19 3.04
CA TYR A 298 8.17 12.45 2.91
C TYR A 298 7.81 12.22 1.45
N LYS A 299 7.02 11.17 1.20
CA LYS A 299 6.36 10.91 -0.07
C LYS A 299 4.86 10.76 0.16
N ILE A 300 4.07 11.24 -0.79
CA ILE A 300 2.64 10.94 -0.84
C ILE A 300 2.47 9.76 -1.79
N TRP A 301 1.77 8.74 -1.32
CA TRP A 301 1.37 7.57 -2.11
C TRP A 301 -0.10 7.72 -2.47
N GLU A 302 -0.44 7.43 -3.71
CA GLU A 302 -1.82 7.55 -4.22
C GLU A 302 -2.24 6.26 -4.92
N THR A 303 -3.50 5.87 -4.74
CA THR A 303 -4.17 4.79 -5.47
C THR A 303 -5.41 5.31 -6.18
N ASN A 304 -5.89 4.57 -7.18
CA ASN A 304 -7.17 4.84 -7.84
C ASN A 304 -8.36 4.16 -7.13
N GLY A 305 -8.15 3.60 -5.93
CA GLY A 305 -9.16 2.91 -5.13
C GLY A 305 -9.56 1.53 -5.67
N LYS A 306 -8.95 1.06 -6.76
CA LYS A 306 -9.28 -0.24 -7.33
C LYS A 306 -8.65 -1.37 -6.51
N LEU A 307 -9.50 -2.29 -6.09
CA LEU A 307 -9.09 -3.59 -5.56
C LEU A 307 -9.06 -4.62 -6.69
N TYR A 308 -7.93 -5.29 -6.82
CA TYR A 308 -7.68 -6.39 -7.76
C TYR A 308 -7.74 -7.73 -7.05
#